data_AF-A0A6V7GX38-F1
#
_entry.id   AF-A0A6V7GX38-F1
#
_cell.length_a   1.000
_cell.length_b   1.000
_cell.length_c   1.000
_cell.angle_alpha   90.00
_cell.angle_beta   90.00
_cell.angle_gamma   90.00
#
_symmetry.space_group_name_H-M   'P 1'
#
loop_
_entity.id
_entity.type
_entity.pdbx_description
1 polymer ?
#
loop_
_entity_poly.entity_id
_entity_poly.type
_entity_poly.pdbx_seq_one_letter_code
_entity_poly.pdbx_strand_id
1 'polypeptide(L)'
;MGRKQWLDTYCKKLARDRSPAIIDMIGSVRSKIYSIFKIIERDNEKYKMAKEHYKILYANLSIEDRITISTIELYFTLKLGQVWIEVAKYFEQVGITPLGMDGQALFLMNQRYSLWGEIIKERQARIIKSVKREEEIEEKDEYARIRDSKLILALDAFDELDYVHRTTNRSYRIKKKYEQIQQVNLALKFPYKSDDSHCHRTFQDKLMVTTIFNQHQTVSTGLTLDPHLNQMKLGRIHLISPCDSYISDTTCDSELYPASLSSICLSNIEKFLENE
;
A
#
# COMPACT_ATOMS: atom_id res chain seq x y z
N MET A 1 33.57 -10.83 15.78
CA MET A 1 34.65 -11.58 16.46
C MET A 1 34.24 -11.79 17.90
N GLY A 2 34.35 -13.00 18.46
CA GLY A 2 34.00 -13.24 19.86
C GLY A 2 35.01 -12.58 20.82
N ARG A 3 34.59 -12.21 22.04
CA ARG A 3 35.48 -11.55 23.03
C ARG A 3 36.76 -12.35 23.31
N LYS A 4 36.63 -13.68 23.46
CA LYS A 4 37.77 -14.58 23.69
C LYS A 4 38.77 -14.56 22.53
N GLN A 5 38.25 -14.65 21.31
CA GLN A 5 39.05 -14.59 20.09
C GLN A 5 39.75 -13.22 19.96
N TRP A 6 39.06 -12.13 20.27
CA TRP A 6 39.64 -10.78 20.23
C TRP A 6 40.79 -10.63 21.24
N LEU A 7 40.59 -11.06 22.49
CA LEU A 7 41.64 -11.02 23.52
C LEU A 7 42.86 -11.84 23.11
N ASP A 8 42.66 -13.08 22.66
CA ASP A 8 43.80 -13.93 22.27
C ASP A 8 44.54 -13.38 21.05
N THR A 9 43.83 -12.73 20.11
CA THR A 9 44.42 -12.21 18.87
C THR A 9 45.17 -10.90 19.09
N TYR A 10 44.55 -9.94 19.79
CA TYR A 10 45.07 -8.58 19.89
C TYR A 10 45.81 -8.30 21.21
N CYS A 11 45.70 -9.14 22.24
CA CYS A 11 46.39 -8.93 23.52
C CYS A 11 47.53 -9.92 23.77
N LYS A 12 47.42 -11.18 23.32
CA LYS A 12 48.43 -12.22 23.61
C LYS A 12 49.33 -12.59 22.43
N LYS A 13 48.85 -12.45 21.19
CA LYS A 13 49.52 -12.94 19.97
C LYS A 13 50.03 -11.84 19.04
N LEU A 14 49.94 -10.58 19.47
CA LEU A 14 50.47 -9.48 18.68
C LEU A 14 52.00 -9.56 18.71
N ALA A 15 52.60 -9.76 17.53
CA ALA A 15 54.05 -9.91 17.38
C ALA A 15 54.52 -8.94 16.30
N ARG A 16 55.79 -8.51 16.38
CA ARG A 16 56.38 -7.53 15.46
C ARG A 16 56.22 -7.92 13.98
N ASP A 17 56.21 -9.21 13.69
CA ASP A 17 56.17 -9.75 12.33
C ASP A 17 54.78 -10.24 11.89
N ARG A 18 53.74 -10.05 12.71
CA ARG A 18 52.39 -10.58 12.42
C ARG A 18 51.31 -9.55 12.74
N SER A 19 50.60 -9.12 11.69
CA SER A 19 49.35 -8.34 11.81
C SER A 19 48.14 -9.27 11.64
N PRO A 20 47.36 -9.53 12.69
CA PRO A 20 46.13 -10.31 12.59
C PRO A 20 45.12 -9.76 11.58
N ALA A 21 45.00 -8.44 11.44
CA ALA A 21 44.09 -7.80 10.50
C ALA A 21 44.47 -8.12 9.05
N ILE A 22 45.77 -8.09 8.72
CA ILE A 22 46.29 -8.46 7.40
C ILE A 22 46.15 -9.95 7.15
N ILE A 23 46.49 -10.80 8.13
CA ILE A 23 46.33 -12.26 8.02
C ILE A 23 44.86 -12.63 7.76
N ASP A 24 43.93 -12.00 8.49
CA ASP A 24 42.49 -12.20 8.25
C ASP A 24 42.07 -11.68 6.86
N MET A 25 42.64 -10.60 6.37
CA MET A 25 42.34 -10.10 5.02
C MET A 25 42.75 -11.11 3.93
N ILE A 26 43.88 -11.78 4.08
CA ILE A 26 44.38 -12.78 3.14
C ILE A 26 43.60 -14.10 3.24
N GLY A 27 43.29 -14.53 4.47
CA GLY A 27 42.62 -15.82 4.72
C GLY A 27 41.10 -15.79 4.59
N SER A 28 40.46 -14.62 4.69
CA SER A 28 39.01 -14.51 4.72
C SER A 28 38.38 -14.48 3.33
N VAL A 29 37.23 -15.13 3.18
CA VAL A 29 36.39 -15.01 1.97
C VAL A 29 35.80 -13.60 1.84
N ARG A 30 35.65 -12.86 2.95
CA ARG A 30 35.05 -11.52 2.96
C ARG A 30 35.83 -10.50 2.13
N SER A 31 37.16 -10.63 2.07
CA SER A 31 37.98 -9.76 1.22
C SER A 31 37.71 -10.00 -0.27
N LYS A 32 37.53 -11.27 -0.68
CA LYS A 32 37.15 -11.63 -2.06
C LYS A 32 35.78 -11.08 -2.42
N ILE A 33 34.79 -11.22 -1.53
CA ILE A 33 33.43 -10.70 -1.76
C ILE A 33 33.48 -9.17 -1.88
N TYR A 34 34.25 -8.49 -1.04
CA TYR A 34 34.47 -7.04 -1.17
C TYR A 34 35.08 -6.66 -2.51
N SER A 35 36.11 -7.38 -2.98
CA SER A 35 36.72 -7.12 -4.28
C SER A 35 35.73 -7.28 -5.42
N ILE A 36 34.93 -8.35 -5.43
CA ILE A 36 33.87 -8.56 -6.42
C ILE A 36 32.86 -7.42 -6.37
N PHE A 37 32.41 -7.04 -5.17
CA PHE A 37 31.48 -5.94 -4.96
C PHE A 37 32.02 -4.62 -5.55
N LYS A 38 33.31 -4.32 -5.34
CA LYS A 38 33.95 -3.12 -5.90
C LYS A 38 34.15 -3.16 -7.40
N ILE A 39 34.40 -4.34 -7.97
CA ILE A 39 34.47 -4.51 -9.43
C ILE A 39 33.09 -4.22 -10.05
N ILE A 40 32.02 -4.72 -9.44
CA ILE A 40 30.64 -4.47 -9.88
C ILE A 40 30.28 -2.98 -9.74
N GLU A 41 30.64 -2.34 -8.62
CA GLU A 41 30.35 -0.93 -8.36
C GLU A 41 31.09 0.03 -9.33
N ARG A 42 32.27 -0.38 -9.83
CA ARG A 42 33.05 0.42 -10.79
C ARG A 42 32.31 0.67 -12.09
N ASP A 43 31.50 -0.29 -12.54
CA ASP A 43 30.64 -0.18 -13.73
C ASP A 43 29.29 0.47 -13.35
N ASN A 44 29.34 1.67 -12.75
CA ASN A 44 28.21 2.35 -12.11
C ASN A 44 26.95 2.46 -13.00
N GLU A 45 27.12 2.73 -14.30
CA GLU A 45 26.01 2.83 -15.25
C GLU A 45 25.27 1.48 -15.44
N LYS A 46 26.03 0.39 -15.65
CA LYS A 46 25.46 -0.96 -15.76
C LYS A 46 24.89 -1.42 -14.44
N TYR A 47 25.53 -1.06 -13.33
CA TYR A 47 25.07 -1.37 -11.99
C TYR A 47 23.73 -0.69 -11.67
N LYS A 48 23.57 0.60 -11.98
CA LYS A 48 22.31 1.32 -11.81
C LYS A 48 21.21 0.74 -12.68
N MET A 49 21.50 0.54 -13.97
CA MET A 49 20.55 -0.07 -14.91
C MET A 49 20.10 -1.44 -14.41
N ALA A 50 21.02 -2.29 -13.94
CA ALA A 50 20.68 -3.60 -13.39
C ALA A 50 19.90 -3.51 -12.08
N LYS A 51 20.23 -2.56 -11.20
CA LYS A 51 19.52 -2.33 -9.94
C LYS A 51 18.06 -1.93 -10.17
N GLU A 52 17.82 -1.05 -11.13
CA GLU A 52 16.48 -0.55 -11.48
C GLU A 52 15.66 -1.59 -12.23
N HIS A 53 16.24 -2.20 -13.27
CA HIS A 53 15.53 -3.18 -14.11
C HIS A 53 15.21 -4.47 -13.37
N TYR A 54 16.16 -4.97 -12.58
CA TYR A 54 16.01 -6.30 -12.00
C TYR A 54 15.47 -6.26 -10.58
N LYS A 55 15.63 -5.16 -9.81
CA LYS A 55 15.31 -5.10 -8.36
C LYS A 55 15.93 -6.25 -7.53
N ILE A 56 16.83 -7.06 -8.11
CA ILE A 56 17.34 -8.32 -7.56
C ILE A 56 18.26 -8.11 -6.36
N LEU A 57 18.97 -6.98 -6.30
CA LEU A 57 20.15 -6.86 -5.43
C LEU A 57 19.88 -6.89 -3.92
N TYR A 58 18.65 -6.56 -3.48
CA TYR A 58 18.32 -6.52 -2.05
C TYR A 58 16.94 -7.08 -1.71
N ALA A 59 15.98 -7.11 -2.65
CA ALA A 59 14.59 -7.42 -2.36
C ALA A 59 14.37 -8.86 -1.88
N ASN A 60 15.09 -9.83 -2.48
CA ASN A 60 14.89 -11.25 -2.19
C ASN A 60 15.97 -11.86 -1.28
N LEU A 61 16.89 -11.06 -0.73
CA LEU A 61 17.93 -11.59 0.15
C LEU A 61 17.44 -11.80 1.57
N SER A 62 17.96 -12.86 2.18
CA SER A 62 17.79 -13.15 3.60
C SER A 62 18.30 -12.00 4.47
N ILE A 63 17.79 -11.90 5.70
CA ILE A 63 18.23 -10.89 6.68
C ILE A 63 19.75 -10.98 6.90
N GLU A 64 20.26 -12.22 7.01
CA GLU A 64 21.67 -12.50 7.23
C GLU A 64 22.55 -12.00 6.08
N ASP A 65 22.10 -12.21 4.84
CA ASP A 65 22.84 -11.74 3.67
C ASP A 65 22.77 -10.22 3.54
N ARG A 66 21.63 -9.59 3.84
CA ARG A 66 21.49 -8.12 3.87
C ARG A 66 22.45 -7.50 4.89
N ILE A 67 22.55 -8.09 6.08
CA ILE A 67 23.52 -7.70 7.11
C ILE A 67 24.96 -7.89 6.61
N THR A 68 25.22 -9.00 5.92
CA THR A 68 26.53 -9.33 5.39
C THR A 68 26.95 -8.34 4.32
N ILE A 69 26.08 -7.99 3.36
CA ILE A 69 26.35 -6.96 2.35
C ILE A 69 26.59 -5.60 3.00
N SER A 70 25.76 -5.20 3.97
CA SER A 70 25.96 -3.96 4.73
C SER A 70 27.32 -3.91 5.43
N THR A 71 27.87 -5.06 5.83
CA THR A 71 29.19 -5.17 6.44
C THR A 71 30.29 -5.15 5.39
N ILE A 72 30.06 -5.77 4.23
CA ILE A 72 31.00 -5.81 3.10
C ILE A 72 31.22 -4.41 2.53
N GLU A 73 30.18 -3.60 2.37
CA GLU A 73 30.31 -2.23 1.84
C GLU A 73 31.38 -1.40 2.57
N LEU A 74 31.52 -1.60 3.88
CA LEU A 74 32.48 -0.90 4.74
C LEU A 74 33.63 -1.80 5.21
N TYR A 75 33.82 -2.96 4.58
CA TYR A 75 34.81 -3.97 5.00
C TYR A 75 36.22 -3.40 5.10
N PHE A 76 36.70 -2.71 4.05
CA PHE A 76 38.05 -2.17 4.04
C PHE A 76 38.24 -1.05 5.08
N THR A 77 37.23 -0.21 5.27
CA THR A 77 37.22 0.83 6.33
C THR A 77 37.33 0.21 7.71
N LEU A 78 36.58 -0.86 7.97
CA LEU A 78 36.66 -1.61 9.23
C LEU A 78 38.03 -2.29 9.41
N LYS A 79 38.60 -2.83 8.33
CA LYS A 79 39.94 -3.44 8.36
C LYS A 79 41.02 -2.43 8.68
N LEU A 80 40.94 -1.24 8.09
CA LEU A 80 41.85 -0.15 8.39
C LEU A 80 41.76 0.27 9.86
N GLY A 81 40.55 0.33 10.42
CA GLY A 81 40.35 0.55 11.86
C GLY A 81 40.99 -0.52 12.74
N GLN A 82 40.92 -1.79 12.36
CA GLN A 82 41.58 -2.88 13.07
C GLN A 82 43.11 -2.72 13.06
N VAL A 83 43.70 -2.30 11.94
CA VAL A 83 45.14 -2.03 11.85
C VAL A 83 45.55 -0.89 12.77
N TRP A 84 44.78 0.20 12.84
CA TRP A 84 45.08 1.31 13.78
C TRP A 84 45.06 0.86 15.25
N ILE A 85 44.14 -0.03 15.61
CA ILE A 85 44.08 -0.61 16.95
C ILE A 85 45.28 -1.53 17.20
N GLU A 86 45.73 -2.30 16.21
CA GLU A 86 46.95 -3.11 16.31
C GLU A 86 48.18 -2.25 16.55
N VAL A 87 48.34 -1.17 15.80
CA VAL A 87 49.45 -0.22 15.97
C VAL A 87 49.45 0.38 17.37
N ALA A 88 48.28 0.81 17.85
CA ALA A 88 48.11 1.34 19.21
C ALA A 88 48.56 0.33 20.28
N LYS A 89 48.07 -0.91 20.18
CA LYS A 89 48.40 -1.97 21.14
C LYS A 89 49.85 -2.43 21.05
N TYR A 90 50.44 -2.40 19.86
CA TYR A 90 51.85 -2.72 19.68
C TYR A 90 52.72 -1.72 20.43
N PHE A 91 52.41 -0.42 20.35
CA PHE A 91 53.12 0.60 21.12
C PHE A 91 52.99 0.38 22.64
N GLU A 92 51.79 0.04 23.12
CA GLU A 92 51.57 -0.32 24.53
C GLU A 92 52.43 -1.52 24.98
N GLN A 93 52.51 -2.57 24.15
CA GLN A 93 53.28 -3.78 24.46
C GLN A 93 54.80 -3.54 24.49
N VAL A 94 55.31 -2.71 23.60
CA VAL A 94 56.74 -2.35 23.55
C VAL A 94 57.09 -1.31 24.64
N GLY A 95 56.09 -0.76 25.32
CA GLY A 95 56.27 0.28 26.34
C GLY A 95 56.60 1.65 25.76
N ILE A 96 56.25 1.88 24.48
CA ILE A 96 56.46 3.15 23.80
C ILE A 96 55.16 3.96 23.91
N THR A 97 55.22 5.13 24.52
CA THR A 97 54.12 6.08 24.55
C THR A 97 54.31 7.12 23.44
N PRO A 98 53.46 7.14 22.39
CA PRO A 98 53.55 8.18 21.37
C PRO A 98 53.20 9.54 22.00
N LEU A 99 54.15 10.47 21.98
CA LEU A 99 54.03 11.79 22.60
C LEU A 99 53.63 12.85 21.56
N GLY A 100 52.91 13.88 22.00
CA GLY A 100 52.56 15.04 21.18
C GLY A 100 51.57 14.73 20.04
N MET A 101 51.92 15.15 18.82
CA MET A 101 51.05 15.07 17.64
C MET A 101 50.73 13.63 17.23
N ASP A 102 51.69 12.71 17.35
CA ASP A 102 51.53 11.32 16.92
C ASP A 102 50.54 10.55 17.80
N GLY A 103 50.58 10.81 19.12
CA GLY A 103 49.61 10.25 20.06
C GLY A 103 48.19 10.76 19.79
N GLN A 104 48.06 12.06 19.49
CA GLN A 104 46.77 12.65 19.14
C GLN A 104 46.22 12.12 17.80
N ALA A 105 47.08 11.96 16.79
CA ALA A 105 46.69 11.37 15.51
C ALA A 105 46.19 9.91 15.68
N LEU A 106 46.90 9.11 16.47
CA LEU A 106 46.53 7.72 16.75
C LEU A 106 45.20 7.63 17.52
N PHE A 107 44.99 8.51 18.50
CA PHE A 107 43.72 8.62 19.22
C PHE A 107 42.56 8.99 18.28
N LEU A 108 42.72 10.02 17.45
CA LEU A 108 41.70 10.47 16.51
C LEU A 108 41.36 9.40 15.47
N MET A 109 42.34 8.66 14.97
CA MET A 109 42.10 7.55 14.05
C MET A 109 41.29 6.45 14.73
N ASN A 110 41.69 6.02 15.93
CA ASN A 110 40.95 5.02 16.69
C ASN A 110 39.50 5.44 16.97
N GLN A 111 39.29 6.70 17.36
CA GLN A 111 37.94 7.25 17.58
C GLN A 111 37.13 7.23 16.28
N ARG A 112 37.69 7.71 15.17
CA ARG A 112 37.02 7.74 13.86
C ARG A 112 36.54 6.36 13.43
N TYR A 113 37.40 5.34 13.53
CA TYR A 113 37.02 3.98 13.13
C TYR A 113 36.08 3.29 14.13
N SER A 114 36.09 3.70 15.39
CA SER A 114 35.10 3.26 16.38
C SER A 114 33.70 3.77 16.02
N LEU A 115 33.59 5.05 15.61
CA LEU A 115 32.33 5.64 15.12
C LEU A 115 31.81 4.91 13.88
N TRP A 116 32.68 4.53 12.95
CA TRP A 116 32.28 3.69 11.80
C TRP A 116 31.69 2.35 12.24
N GLY A 117 32.25 1.74 13.29
CA GLY A 117 31.69 0.52 13.89
C GLY A 117 30.29 0.72 14.46
N GLU A 118 30.02 1.87 15.09
CA GLU A 118 28.70 2.22 15.62
C GLU A 118 27.68 2.45 14.50
N ILE A 119 28.04 3.19 13.45
CA ILE A 119 27.18 3.44 12.29
C ILE A 119 26.75 2.12 11.63
N ILE A 120 27.66 1.15 11.52
CA ILE A 120 27.35 -0.17 10.96
C ILE A 120 26.38 -0.93 11.85
N LYS A 121 26.59 -0.93 13.17
CA LYS A 121 25.65 -1.57 14.11
C LYS A 121 24.27 -0.95 14.01
N GLU A 122 24.18 0.38 13.92
CA GLU A 122 22.91 1.08 13.74
C GLU A 122 22.25 0.69 12.40
N ARG A 123 23.02 0.60 11.31
CA ARG A 123 22.50 0.15 10.01
C ARG A 123 21.98 -1.28 10.07
N GLN A 124 22.70 -2.20 10.72
CA GLN A 124 22.25 -3.57 10.92
C GLN A 124 20.98 -3.64 11.78
N ALA A 125 20.90 -2.84 12.85
CA ALA A 125 19.70 -2.75 13.67
C ALA A 125 18.49 -2.21 12.89
N ARG A 126 18.71 -1.22 12.00
CA ARG A 126 17.67 -0.70 11.11
C ARG A 126 17.17 -1.77 10.13
N ILE A 127 18.05 -2.58 9.55
CA ILE A 127 17.68 -3.70 8.67
C ILE A 127 16.81 -4.71 9.42
N ILE A 128 17.21 -5.11 10.63
CA ILE A 128 16.43 -6.04 11.45
C ILE A 128 15.05 -5.45 11.77
N LYS A 129 14.99 -4.16 12.15
CA LYS A 129 13.73 -3.48 12.44
C LYS A 129 12.83 -3.35 11.22
N SER A 130 13.39 -3.11 10.02
CA SER A 130 12.58 -3.03 8.81
C SER A 130 11.96 -4.38 8.45
N VAL A 131 12.69 -5.47 8.62
CA VAL A 131 12.16 -6.80 8.30
C VAL A 131 11.07 -7.22 9.28
N LYS A 132 11.29 -6.98 10.59
CA LYS A 132 10.22 -7.20 11.59
C LYS A 132 8.95 -6.41 11.30
N ARG A 133 9.09 -5.16 10.83
CA ARG A 133 7.95 -4.34 10.45
C ARG A 133 7.21 -4.93 9.25
N GLU A 134 7.94 -5.45 8.27
CA GLU A 134 7.34 -6.10 7.09
C GLU A 134 6.56 -7.35 7.51
N GLU A 135 7.16 -8.20 8.35
CA GLU A 135 6.50 -9.38 8.93
C GLU A 135 5.23 -9.00 9.71
N GLU A 136 5.26 -7.92 10.50
CA GLU A 136 4.08 -7.40 11.22
C GLU A 136 2.98 -6.88 10.27
N ILE A 137 3.35 -6.34 9.11
CA ILE A 137 2.38 -5.87 8.10
C ILE A 137 1.76 -7.07 7.41
N GLU A 138 2.57 -8.03 6.95
CA GLU A 138 2.11 -9.27 6.33
C GLU A 138 1.16 -10.04 7.26
N GLU A 139 1.49 -10.14 8.56
CA GLU A 139 0.62 -10.78 9.54
C GLU A 139 -0.74 -10.06 9.67
N LYS A 140 -0.75 -8.72 9.71
CA LYS A 140 -1.99 -7.93 9.77
C LYS A 140 -2.83 -8.08 8.51
N ASP A 141 -2.20 -8.12 7.35
CA ASP A 141 -2.87 -8.31 6.07
C ASP A 141 -3.51 -9.70 5.99
N GLU A 142 -2.84 -10.73 6.50
CA GLU A 142 -3.41 -12.07 6.61
C GLU A 142 -4.60 -12.12 7.58
N TYR A 143 -4.52 -11.47 8.75
CA TYR A 143 -5.69 -11.36 9.63
C TYR A 143 -6.86 -10.61 8.98
N ALA A 144 -6.58 -9.56 8.21
CA ALA A 144 -7.61 -8.85 7.47
C ALA A 144 -8.26 -9.76 6.42
N ARG A 145 -7.48 -10.53 5.67
CA ARG A 145 -7.99 -11.53 4.72
C ARG A 145 -8.89 -12.56 5.38
N ILE A 146 -8.48 -13.11 6.52
CA ILE A 146 -9.27 -14.10 7.27
C ILE A 146 -10.58 -13.49 7.79
N ARG A 147 -10.54 -12.24 8.24
CA ARG A 147 -11.74 -11.53 8.69
C ARG A 147 -12.69 -11.30 7.53
N ASP A 148 -12.18 -10.84 6.41
CA ASP A 148 -12.98 -10.51 5.23
C ASP A 148 -13.56 -11.77 4.59
N SER A 149 -12.83 -12.90 4.60
CA SER A 149 -13.37 -14.19 4.15
C SER A 149 -14.52 -14.68 5.02
N LYS A 150 -14.48 -14.43 6.34
CA LYS A 150 -15.59 -14.75 7.25
C LYS A 150 -16.78 -13.80 7.08
N LEU A 151 -16.52 -12.54 6.73
CA LEU A 151 -17.57 -11.56 6.47
C LEU A 151 -18.41 -11.98 5.25
N ILE A 152 -17.78 -12.48 4.19
CA ILE A 152 -18.48 -12.97 2.99
C ILE A 152 -19.48 -14.07 3.37
N LEU A 153 -19.04 -15.08 4.12
CA LEU A 153 -19.93 -16.16 4.58
C LEU A 153 -21.11 -15.65 5.43
N ALA A 154 -20.88 -14.63 6.26
CA ALA A 154 -21.93 -14.04 7.07
C ALA A 154 -22.93 -13.24 6.23
N LEU A 155 -22.48 -12.55 5.17
CA LEU A 155 -23.34 -11.85 4.23
C LEU A 155 -24.19 -12.83 3.41
N ASP A 156 -23.59 -13.91 2.91
CA ASP A 156 -24.31 -14.96 2.17
C ASP A 156 -25.41 -15.59 3.04
N ALA A 157 -25.10 -15.92 4.30
CA ALA A 157 -26.10 -16.43 5.25
C ALA A 157 -27.22 -15.41 5.53
N PHE A 158 -26.92 -14.11 5.52
CA PHE A 158 -27.92 -13.05 5.67
C PHE A 158 -28.84 -12.95 4.46
N ASP A 159 -28.29 -13.09 3.25
CA ASP A 159 -29.07 -13.09 2.01
C ASP A 159 -30.00 -14.31 1.93
N GLU A 160 -29.53 -15.49 2.38
CA GLU A 160 -30.38 -16.68 2.52
C GLU A 160 -31.53 -16.46 3.51
N LEU A 161 -31.24 -15.90 4.69
CA LEU A 161 -32.27 -15.56 5.68
C LEU A 161 -33.26 -14.52 5.13
N ASP A 162 -32.78 -13.51 4.41
CA ASP A 162 -33.64 -12.50 3.79
C ASP A 162 -34.55 -13.13 2.73
N TYR A 163 -34.03 -14.06 1.92
CA TYR A 163 -34.83 -14.83 0.96
C TYR A 163 -35.94 -15.64 1.66
N VAL A 164 -35.59 -16.36 2.72
CA VAL A 164 -36.57 -17.12 3.54
C VAL A 164 -37.62 -16.18 4.13
N HIS A 165 -37.23 -15.03 4.68
CA HIS A 165 -38.18 -14.07 5.24
C HIS A 165 -39.08 -13.43 4.19
N ARG A 166 -38.56 -13.11 3.00
CA ARG A 166 -39.36 -12.58 1.87
C ARG A 166 -40.40 -13.57 1.37
N THR A 167 -40.15 -14.88 1.49
CA THR A 167 -41.09 -15.91 1.01
C THR A 167 -42.08 -16.34 2.09
N THR A 168 -41.61 -16.50 3.33
CA THR A 168 -42.40 -17.11 4.42
C THR A 168 -43.08 -16.09 5.34
N ASN A 169 -42.50 -14.90 5.55
CA ASN A 169 -42.98 -13.96 6.57
C ASN A 169 -43.74 -12.77 5.97
N ARG A 170 -45.05 -12.70 6.24
CA ARG A 170 -45.92 -11.60 5.76
C ARG A 170 -45.61 -10.26 6.41
N SER A 171 -45.35 -10.20 7.72
CA SER A 171 -45.10 -8.92 8.40
C SER A 171 -43.78 -8.29 7.92
N TYR A 172 -42.77 -9.13 7.67
CA TYR A 172 -41.49 -8.72 7.10
C TYR A 172 -41.64 -8.09 5.70
N ARG A 173 -42.40 -8.72 4.79
CA ARG A 173 -42.66 -8.16 3.44
C ARG A 173 -43.35 -6.80 3.48
N ILE A 174 -44.35 -6.64 4.35
CA ILE A 174 -45.07 -5.36 4.49
C ILE A 174 -44.10 -4.26 4.95
N LYS A 175 -43.26 -4.56 5.94
CA LYS A 175 -42.23 -3.64 6.43
C LYS A 175 -41.24 -3.25 5.33
N LYS A 176 -40.69 -4.22 4.60
CA LYS A 176 -39.76 -3.98 3.49
C LYS A 176 -40.39 -3.16 2.36
N LYS A 177 -41.67 -3.38 2.06
CA LYS A 177 -42.39 -2.56 1.06
C LYS A 177 -42.53 -1.12 1.52
N TYR A 178 -42.82 -0.90 2.79
CA TYR A 178 -42.90 0.44 3.36
C TYR A 178 -41.53 1.16 3.33
N GLU A 179 -40.45 0.46 3.71
CA GLU A 179 -39.08 0.98 3.58
C GLU A 179 -38.74 1.36 2.14
N GLN A 180 -39.10 0.52 1.16
CA GLN A 180 -38.91 0.81 -0.27
C GLN A 180 -39.64 2.10 -0.69
N ILE A 181 -40.91 2.26 -0.29
CA ILE A 181 -41.71 3.45 -0.61
C ILE A 181 -41.06 4.70 -0.02
N GLN A 182 -40.58 4.63 1.23
CA GLN A 182 -39.87 5.74 1.85
C GLN A 182 -38.60 6.11 1.10
N GLN A 183 -37.78 5.14 0.70
CA GLN A 183 -36.56 5.39 -0.07
C GLN A 183 -36.87 6.02 -1.44
N VAL A 184 -37.90 5.54 -2.13
CA VAL A 184 -38.36 6.13 -3.39
C VAL A 184 -38.77 7.58 -3.16
N ASN A 185 -39.59 7.85 -2.14
CA ASN A 185 -40.02 9.21 -1.83
C ASN A 185 -38.86 10.14 -1.45
N LEU A 186 -37.82 9.64 -0.76
CA LEU A 186 -36.61 10.41 -0.44
C LEU A 186 -35.74 10.70 -1.68
N ALA A 187 -35.65 9.74 -2.61
CA ALA A 187 -34.89 9.90 -3.85
C ALA A 187 -35.56 10.89 -4.82
N LEU A 188 -36.88 11.07 -4.72
CA LEU A 188 -37.62 12.08 -5.47
C LEU A 188 -37.24 13.47 -4.94
N LYS A 189 -36.29 14.12 -5.62
CA LYS A 189 -35.94 15.51 -5.38
C LYS A 189 -37.03 16.44 -5.93
N PHE A 190 -38.08 16.67 -5.15
CA PHE A 190 -39.08 17.69 -5.47
C PHE A 190 -38.53 19.10 -5.16
N PRO A 191 -38.73 20.10 -6.03
CA PRO A 191 -38.39 21.48 -5.72
C PRO A 191 -39.18 21.97 -4.50
N TYR A 192 -38.55 22.81 -3.66
CA TYR A 192 -39.03 23.25 -2.33
C TYR A 192 -40.41 23.97 -2.32
N LYS A 193 -41.03 24.20 -3.49
CA LYS A 193 -42.29 24.94 -3.67
C LYS A 193 -43.36 24.21 -4.49
N SER A 194 -43.13 22.96 -4.89
CA SER A 194 -44.13 22.20 -5.66
C SER A 194 -44.94 21.30 -4.72
N ASP A 195 -46.26 21.54 -4.67
CA ASP A 195 -47.21 20.59 -4.10
C ASP A 195 -47.27 19.31 -4.94
N ASP A 196 -47.67 18.19 -4.33
CA ASP A 196 -47.88 16.87 -4.96
C ASP A 196 -48.87 16.93 -6.16
N SER A 197 -49.61 18.04 -6.29
CA SER A 197 -50.50 18.38 -7.40
C SER A 197 -49.79 18.85 -8.69
N HIS A 198 -48.56 19.36 -8.58
CA HIS A 198 -47.79 19.94 -9.69
C HIS A 198 -46.74 18.99 -10.27
N CYS A 199 -46.51 17.84 -9.64
CA CYS A 199 -45.57 16.84 -10.13
C CYS A 199 -46.31 15.52 -10.39
N HIS A 200 -46.44 15.14 -11.66
CA HIS A 200 -47.04 13.86 -12.02
C HIS A 200 -46.01 12.73 -11.83
N ARG A 201 -46.31 11.78 -10.93
CA ARG A 201 -45.54 10.53 -10.82
C ARG A 201 -45.75 9.71 -12.09
N THR A 202 -44.67 9.40 -12.80
CA THR A 202 -44.70 8.55 -14.00
C THR A 202 -44.87 7.06 -13.66
N PHE A 203 -44.75 6.70 -12.39
CA PHE A 203 -45.03 5.36 -11.88
C PHE A 203 -46.33 5.35 -11.06
N GLN A 204 -47.08 4.25 -11.13
CA GLN A 204 -48.34 4.10 -10.42
C GLN A 204 -48.11 3.86 -8.92
N ASP A 205 -48.35 4.88 -8.11
CA ASP A 205 -48.16 4.83 -6.65
C ASP A 205 -49.19 3.94 -5.92
N LYS A 206 -50.39 3.81 -6.51
CA LYS A 206 -51.51 3.05 -5.90
C LYS A 206 -51.45 1.55 -6.17
N LEU A 207 -50.60 1.10 -7.10
CA LEU A 207 -50.52 -0.30 -7.48
C LEU A 207 -49.41 -0.99 -6.69
N MET A 208 -49.81 -1.91 -5.80
CA MET A 208 -48.89 -2.70 -4.98
C MET A 208 -48.25 -3.81 -5.81
N VAL A 209 -47.33 -3.42 -6.70
CA VAL A 209 -46.55 -4.36 -7.50
C VAL A 209 -45.16 -4.50 -6.89
N THR A 210 -44.70 -5.75 -6.74
CA THR A 210 -43.29 -6.06 -6.47
C THR A 210 -42.58 -6.24 -7.80
N THR A 211 -41.67 -5.33 -8.13
CA THR A 211 -40.83 -5.43 -9.32
C THR A 211 -39.84 -6.57 -9.13
N ILE A 212 -39.87 -7.56 -10.03
CA ILE A 212 -38.88 -8.63 -10.10
C ILE A 212 -37.80 -8.16 -11.06
N PHE A 213 -36.60 -7.91 -10.56
CA PHE A 213 -35.45 -7.49 -11.37
C PHE A 213 -34.75 -8.73 -11.98
N ASN A 214 -33.96 -8.54 -13.06
CA ASN A 214 -33.25 -9.61 -13.81
C ASN A 214 -34.13 -10.65 -14.54
N GLN A 215 -35.31 -10.25 -15.04
CA GLN A 215 -36.04 -11.08 -16.00
C GLN A 215 -35.73 -10.64 -17.44
N HIS A 216 -35.23 -11.56 -18.27
CA HIS A 216 -35.17 -11.37 -19.72
C HIS A 216 -36.51 -11.80 -20.34
N GLN A 217 -37.39 -10.84 -20.60
CA GLN A 217 -38.63 -11.11 -21.34
C GLN A 217 -38.43 -10.79 -22.82
N THR A 218 -38.55 -11.81 -23.67
CA THR A 218 -38.67 -11.64 -25.12
C THR A 218 -40.13 -11.35 -25.45
N VAL A 219 -40.44 -10.09 -25.76
CA VAL A 219 -41.78 -9.69 -26.21
C VAL A 219 -41.91 -10.04 -27.69
N SER A 220 -42.64 -11.12 -28.01
CA SER A 220 -43.08 -11.36 -29.39
C SER A 220 -44.29 -10.48 -29.67
N THR A 221 -44.13 -9.43 -30.49
CA THR A 221 -45.21 -8.59 -30.98
C THR A 221 -46.08 -9.36 -31.99
N GLY A 222 -46.96 -10.21 -31.48
CA GLY A 222 -48.07 -10.78 -32.24
C GLY A 222 -49.22 -9.77 -32.31
N LEU A 223 -49.08 -8.73 -33.15
CA LEU A 223 -50.22 -7.88 -33.51
C LEU A 223 -51.10 -8.65 -34.51
N THR A 224 -52.07 -9.41 -34.02
CA THR A 224 -53.21 -9.82 -34.85
C THR A 224 -54.22 -8.69 -34.86
N LEU A 225 -54.36 -8.04 -36.01
CA LEU A 225 -55.35 -7.00 -36.27
C LEU A 225 -56.74 -7.64 -36.23
N ASP A 226 -57.51 -7.38 -35.18
CA ASP A 226 -58.86 -7.93 -35.02
C ASP A 226 -59.87 -7.06 -35.80
N PRO A 227 -60.52 -7.54 -36.88
CA PRO A 227 -61.25 -6.69 -37.81
C PRO A 227 -62.66 -6.26 -37.35
N HIS A 228 -63.07 -6.58 -36.11
CA HIS A 228 -64.42 -6.28 -35.62
C HIS A 228 -64.55 -5.10 -34.64
N LEU A 229 -63.47 -4.36 -34.36
CA LEU A 229 -63.50 -3.20 -33.46
C LEU A 229 -63.96 -1.89 -34.14
N ASN A 230 -64.98 -1.94 -35.00
CA ASN A 230 -65.53 -0.75 -35.67
C ASN A 230 -67.03 -0.48 -35.37
N GLN A 231 -67.60 -1.07 -34.31
CA GLN A 231 -69.00 -0.81 -33.94
C GLN A 231 -69.27 -0.40 -32.48
N MET A 232 -68.27 0.02 -31.71
CA MET A 232 -68.53 0.70 -30.43
C MET A 232 -68.16 2.19 -30.50
N LYS A 233 -69.18 3.01 -30.26
CA LYS A 233 -69.19 4.47 -30.27
C LYS A 233 -67.99 5.08 -29.54
N LEU A 234 -67.33 5.98 -30.28
CA LEU A 234 -66.44 7.06 -29.89
C LEU A 234 -66.67 7.60 -28.46
N GLY A 235 -65.77 7.24 -27.55
CA GLY A 235 -65.41 8.02 -26.36
C GLY A 235 -63.93 8.37 -26.46
N ARG A 236 -63.61 9.66 -26.58
CA ARG A 236 -62.26 10.24 -26.80
C ARG A 236 -61.11 9.43 -26.17
N ILE A 237 -60.26 8.86 -27.01
CA ILE A 237 -58.86 8.59 -26.67
C ILE A 237 -58.04 9.55 -27.53
N HIS A 238 -57.46 10.57 -26.90
CA HIS A 238 -56.43 11.37 -27.55
C HIS A 238 -55.17 10.50 -27.67
N LEU A 239 -54.82 10.14 -28.91
CA LEU A 239 -53.47 9.72 -29.25
C LEU A 239 -52.52 10.87 -28.91
N ILE A 240 -51.55 10.61 -28.04
CA ILE A 240 -50.47 11.54 -27.76
C ILE A 240 -49.36 11.31 -28.79
N SER A 241 -48.88 12.44 -29.31
CA SER A 241 -47.88 12.68 -30.35
C SER A 241 -46.60 11.84 -30.23
N PRO A 242 -45.92 11.52 -31.35
CA PRO A 242 -44.55 11.06 -31.31
C PRO A 242 -43.67 12.22 -30.82
N CYS A 243 -42.78 11.94 -29.87
CA CYS A 243 -41.66 12.83 -29.56
C CYS A 243 -40.41 12.20 -30.16
N ASP A 244 -39.94 12.80 -31.24
CA ASP A 244 -38.56 12.67 -31.72
C ASP A 244 -37.62 13.17 -30.62
N SER A 245 -36.77 12.29 -30.10
CA SER A 245 -35.56 12.70 -29.39
C SER A 245 -34.35 12.21 -30.18
N TYR A 246 -33.78 13.16 -30.93
CA TYR A 246 -32.48 13.07 -31.55
C TYR A 246 -31.43 12.94 -30.43
N ILE A 247 -30.89 11.73 -30.25
CA ILE A 247 -29.70 11.52 -29.43
C ILE A 247 -28.51 11.65 -30.39
N SER A 248 -27.75 12.74 -30.26
CA SER A 248 -26.46 12.86 -30.92
C SER A 248 -25.46 11.95 -30.21
N ASP A 249 -24.99 10.93 -30.92
CA ASP A 249 -23.85 10.12 -30.54
C ASP A 249 -22.58 10.97 -30.53
N THR A 250 -22.00 11.18 -29.36
CA THR A 250 -20.57 11.49 -29.23
C THR A 250 -19.96 10.54 -28.22
N THR A 251 -19.41 9.44 -28.74
CA THR A 251 -18.36 8.65 -28.11
C THR A 251 -17.10 9.50 -27.97
N CYS A 252 -16.62 9.69 -26.74
CA CYS A 252 -15.23 10.04 -26.47
C CYS A 252 -14.74 9.19 -25.29
N ASP A 253 -13.85 8.26 -25.61
CA ASP A 253 -13.02 7.49 -24.68
C ASP A 253 -12.12 8.41 -23.84
N SER A 254 -11.84 8.05 -22.58
CA SER A 254 -10.51 8.16 -21.95
C SER A 254 -10.49 7.70 -20.48
N GLU A 255 -9.85 6.55 -20.27
CA GLU A 255 -8.71 6.31 -19.35
C GLU A 255 -8.70 6.85 -17.90
N LEU A 256 -8.70 5.89 -16.97
CA LEU A 256 -7.91 5.72 -15.73
C LEU A 256 -7.11 6.91 -15.12
N TYR A 257 -7.57 7.39 -13.94
CA TYR A 257 -6.86 7.86 -12.71
C TYR A 257 -5.78 8.99 -12.78
N PRO A 258 -5.29 9.59 -11.65
CA PRO A 258 -5.79 9.74 -10.28
C PRO A 258 -5.74 11.21 -9.75
N ALA A 259 -6.18 11.41 -8.51
CA ALA A 259 -6.09 12.65 -7.74
C ALA A 259 -4.65 13.14 -7.46
N SER A 260 -4.43 14.46 -7.53
CA SER A 260 -3.35 15.15 -6.80
C SER A 260 -3.64 16.64 -6.59
N LEU A 261 -3.85 17.00 -5.31
CA LEU A 261 -3.30 18.13 -4.53
C LEU A 261 -3.28 19.59 -5.03
N SER A 262 -3.49 20.46 -4.02
CA SER A 262 -3.12 21.88 -3.86
C SER A 262 -4.13 22.90 -4.42
N SER A 263 -4.89 23.58 -3.55
CA SER A 263 -4.52 24.80 -2.81
C SER A 263 -4.45 26.01 -3.71
N ILE A 264 -5.46 26.88 -3.63
CA ILE A 264 -5.30 28.34 -3.51
C ILE A 264 -6.62 28.95 -2.99
N CYS A 265 -6.46 29.66 -1.88
CA CYS A 265 -7.21 30.83 -1.39
C CYS A 265 -8.69 30.71 -0.97
N LEU A 266 -8.84 30.36 0.32
CA LEU A 266 -9.39 31.26 1.35
C LEU A 266 -9.64 32.70 0.88
N SER A 267 -10.86 33.19 1.06
CA SER A 267 -11.12 34.33 1.96
C SER A 267 -12.61 34.68 1.99
N ASN A 268 -13.15 34.86 3.21
CA ASN A 268 -14.18 35.84 3.57
C ASN A 268 -15.64 35.48 3.23
N ILE A 269 -16.65 35.56 4.10
CA ILE A 269 -16.83 36.23 5.40
C ILE A 269 -18.06 35.59 6.07
N GLU A 270 -17.92 35.17 7.33
CA GLU A 270 -19.04 35.06 8.27
C GLU A 270 -19.54 36.47 8.61
N LYS A 271 -20.81 36.76 8.31
CA LYS A 271 -21.62 37.76 9.03
C LYS A 271 -23.05 37.24 9.11
N PHE A 272 -23.33 36.51 10.19
CA PHE A 272 -24.70 36.31 10.65
C PHE A 272 -25.18 37.57 11.36
N LEU A 273 -26.45 37.86 11.10
CA LEU A 273 -27.23 39.01 11.51
C LEU A 273 -27.49 39.01 13.02
N GLU A 274 -27.14 40.11 13.70
CA GLU A 274 -27.91 40.61 14.83
C GLU A 274 -28.85 41.67 14.29
N ASN A 275 -30.15 41.45 14.45
CA ASN A 275 -31.22 42.45 14.54
C ASN A 275 -32.53 41.71 14.87
N GLU A 276 -32.81 41.57 16.16
CA GLU A 276 -34.07 41.97 16.85
C GLU A 276 -33.99 41.62 18.33
#